data_AF-A0AA97I5K6-F1
#
_entry.id   AF-A0AA97I5K6-F1
#
_cell.length_a   1.000
_cell.length_b   1.000
_cell.length_c   1.000
_cell.angle_alpha   90.00
_cell.angle_beta   90.00
_cell.angle_gamma   90.00
#
_symmetry.space_group_name_H-M   'P 1'
#
loop_
_entity.id
_entity.type
_entity.pdbx_description
1 polymer ?
#
loop_
_entity_poly.entity_id
_entity_poly.type
_entity_poly.pdbx_seq_one_letter_code
_entity_poly.pdbx_strand_id
1 'polypeptide(L)'
;MAATLRLPLELTPGGALRTLAQDSSLELAQSVRSLLSTTIGERSAPLSEYGLIDQLGAVTIDAGDIAYAIARWEPRVQEPDITAIATTLADGAPLSTITVII
;
A
#
# COMPACT_ATOMS: atom_id res chain seq x y z
N MET A 1 14.53 3.51 17.37
CA MET A 1 13.44 3.67 16.40
C MET A 1 13.42 2.43 15.54
N ALA A 2 12.25 1.82 15.37
CA ALA A 2 12.11 0.68 14.47
C ALA A 2 12.08 1.16 13.01
N ALA A 3 12.50 0.29 12.09
CA ALA A 3 12.67 0.63 10.69
C ALA A 3 12.22 -0.53 9.81
N THR A 4 11.66 -0.20 8.65
CA THR A 4 11.25 -1.17 7.63
C THR A 4 12.17 -1.08 6.43
N LEU A 5 12.23 -2.14 5.63
CA LEU A 5 12.99 -2.12 4.38
C LEU A 5 12.30 -1.22 3.36
N ARG A 6 13.08 -0.40 2.67
CA ARG A 6 12.59 0.34 1.51
C ARG A 6 12.39 -0.62 0.34
N LEU A 7 11.30 -0.43 -0.40
CA LEU A 7 10.97 -1.16 -1.61
C LEU A 7 11.06 -0.22 -2.83
N PRO A 8 11.64 -0.67 -3.96
CA PRO A 8 12.34 -1.95 -4.12
C PRO A 8 13.59 -2.04 -3.23
N LEU A 9 14.06 -3.27 -2.97
CA LEU A 9 15.25 -3.48 -2.14
C LEU A 9 16.46 -2.84 -2.81
N GLU A 10 17.05 -1.87 -2.12
CA GLU A 10 18.18 -1.08 -2.61
C GLU A 10 19.30 -1.09 -1.58
N LEU A 11 20.53 -1.09 -2.06
CA LEU A 11 21.72 -0.92 -1.23
C LEU A 11 22.14 0.56 -1.21
N THR A 12 22.64 1.01 -0.07
CA THR A 12 23.42 2.25 0.01
C THR A 12 24.78 2.05 -0.65
N PRO A 13 25.52 3.12 -0.98
CA PRO A 13 26.89 3.00 -1.47
C PRO A 13 27.83 2.20 -0.54
N GLY A 14 27.50 2.10 0.75
CA GLY A 14 28.23 1.30 1.74
C GLY A 14 27.76 -0.15 1.88
N GLY A 15 26.83 -0.63 1.03
CA GLY A 15 26.36 -2.02 1.04
C GLY A 15 25.30 -2.34 2.09
N ALA A 16 24.71 -1.35 2.76
CA ALA A 16 23.60 -1.55 3.70
C ALA A 16 22.25 -1.47 2.98
N LEU A 17 21.24 -2.22 3.42
CA LEU A 17 19.88 -2.09 2.91
C LEU A 17 19.29 -0.72 3.27
N ARG A 18 18.63 -0.07 2.31
CA ARG A 18 17.87 1.15 2.56
C ARG A 18 16.64 0.84 3.40
N THR A 19 16.38 1.72 4.36
CA THR A 19 15.26 1.58 5.29
C THR A 19 14.42 2.85 5.33
N LEU A 20 13.19 2.72 5.80
CA LEU A 20 12.30 3.81 6.15
C LEU A 20 12.05 3.78 7.65
N ALA A 21 11.86 4.96 8.25
CA ALA A 21 11.41 5.04 9.63
C ALA A 21 10.01 4.42 9.72
N GLN A 22 9.83 3.47 10.63
CA GLN A 22 8.51 2.87 10.87
C GLN A 22 7.51 3.97 11.26
N ASP A 23 6.28 3.85 10.75
CA ASP A 23 5.17 4.79 10.97
C ASP A 23 5.40 6.19 10.39
N SER A 24 6.42 6.37 9.55
CA SER A 24 6.54 7.57 8.73
C SER A 24 5.56 7.56 7.56
N SER A 25 5.16 8.73 7.08
CA SER A 25 4.30 8.88 5.89
C SER A 25 4.82 8.11 4.66
N LEU A 26 6.13 8.07 4.47
CA LEU A 26 6.77 7.32 3.39
C LEU A 26 6.65 5.81 3.56
N GLU A 27 6.78 5.31 4.79
CA GLU A 27 6.63 3.88 5.09
C GLU A 27 5.19 3.43 4.92
N LEU A 28 4.23 4.20 5.43
CA LEU A 28 2.81 3.92 5.27
C LEU A 28 2.39 3.95 3.79
N ALA A 29 2.82 4.95 3.03
CA ALA A 29 2.56 5.00 1.59
C ALA A 29 3.17 3.81 0.84
N GLN A 30 4.36 3.35 1.23
CA GLN A 30 4.97 2.14 0.66
C GLN A 30 4.14 0.89 1.01
N SER A 31 3.67 0.78 2.24
CA SER A 31 2.86 -0.36 2.70
C SER A 31 1.53 -0.44 1.94
N VAL A 32 0.82 0.69 1.82
CA VAL A 32 -0.42 0.79 1.01
C VAL A 32 -0.16 0.44 -0.45
N ARG A 33 0.93 0.93 -1.06
CA ARG A 33 1.28 0.54 -2.43
C ARG A 33 1.52 -0.95 -2.57
N SER A 34 2.24 -1.55 -1.62
CA SER A 34 2.48 -3.00 -1.64
C SER A 34 1.20 -3.80 -1.47
N LEU A 35 0.24 -3.31 -0.68
CA LEU A 35 -1.08 -3.94 -0.54
C LEU A 35 -1.84 -3.90 -1.87
N LEU A 36 -1.99 -2.71 -2.46
CA LEU A 36 -2.81 -2.51 -3.65
C LEU A 36 -2.17 -3.05 -4.93
N SER A 37 -0.85 -3.31 -4.92
CA SER A 37 -0.17 -4.00 -6.02
C SER A 37 -0.17 -5.53 -5.87
N THR A 38 -0.68 -6.07 -4.76
CA THR A 38 -0.73 -7.52 -4.51
C THR A 38 -2.14 -8.02 -4.82
N THR A 39 -2.23 -9.08 -5.61
CA THR A 39 -3.50 -9.78 -5.87
C THR A 39 -3.80 -10.75 -4.72
N ILE A 40 -5.06 -10.80 -4.29
CA ILE A 40 -5.51 -11.83 -3.32
C ILE A 40 -5.13 -13.23 -3.81
N GLY A 41 -4.46 -14.00 -2.96
CA GLY A 41 -3.94 -15.33 -3.28
C GLY A 41 -2.47 -15.37 -3.73
N GLU A 42 -1.84 -14.23 -4.02
CA GLU A 42 -0.38 -14.18 -4.31
C GLU A 42 0.48 -14.47 -3.09
N ARG A 43 -0.01 -14.11 -1.90
CA ARG A 43 0.67 -14.36 -0.64
C ARG A 43 0.27 -15.72 -0.08
N SER A 44 1.23 -16.43 0.48
CA SER A 44 0.99 -17.69 1.18
C SER A 44 0.26 -17.48 2.52
N ALA A 45 -0.32 -18.56 3.05
CA ALA A 45 -0.95 -18.55 4.37
C ALA A 45 0.01 -18.04 5.46
N PRO A 46 -0.47 -17.23 6.42
CA PRO A 46 -1.87 -16.86 6.67
C PRO A 46 -2.37 -15.64 5.87
N LEU A 47 -1.54 -15.06 5.00
CA LEU A 47 -1.85 -13.83 4.27
C LEU A 47 -2.55 -14.09 2.92
N SER A 48 -3.24 -15.22 2.75
CA SER A 48 -3.90 -15.56 1.48
C SER A 48 -4.98 -14.56 1.07
N GLU A 49 -5.53 -13.81 2.02
CA GLU A 49 -6.51 -12.73 1.79
C GLU A 49 -5.88 -11.33 1.68
N TYR A 50 -4.55 -11.22 1.73
CA TYR A 50 -3.85 -9.95 1.57
C TYR A 50 -3.81 -9.55 0.10
N GLY A 51 -4.18 -8.31 -0.18
CA GLY A 51 -4.20 -7.75 -1.51
C GLY A 51 -5.53 -7.13 -1.88
N LEU A 52 -5.66 -6.74 -3.15
CA LEU A 52 -6.91 -6.38 -3.78
C LEU A 52 -7.34 -7.53 -4.72
N ILE A 53 -8.64 -7.71 -4.94
CA ILE A 53 -9.12 -8.69 -5.93
C ILE A 53 -8.61 -8.24 -7.30
N ASP A 54 -7.92 -9.14 -8.00
CA ASP A 54 -7.52 -8.94 -9.38
C ASP A 54 -8.76 -8.95 -10.26
N GLN A 55 -9.21 -7.75 -10.61
CA GLN A 55 -10.25 -7.57 -11.60
C GLN A 55 -9.61 -7.61 -13.00
N LEU A 56 -9.04 -8.77 -13.37
CA LEU A 56 -8.38 -9.12 -14.65
C LEU A 56 -9.30 -8.93 -15.88
N GLY A 57 -9.89 -7.74 -16.03
CA GLY A 57 -10.93 -7.38 -16.98
C GLY A 57 -11.89 -6.25 -16.55
N ALA A 58 -11.91 -5.78 -15.30
CA ALA A 58 -12.75 -4.62 -14.95
C ALA A 58 -12.01 -3.31 -15.20
N VAL A 59 -12.69 -2.39 -15.87
CA VAL A 59 -12.16 -1.09 -16.27
C VAL A 59 -12.09 -0.11 -15.07
N THR A 60 -12.68 -0.47 -13.93
CA THR A 60 -12.84 0.43 -12.77
C THR A 60 -12.73 -0.34 -11.46
N ILE A 61 -11.70 0.01 -10.67
CA ILE A 61 -11.58 -0.42 -9.28
C ILE A 61 -12.53 0.45 -8.45
N ASP A 62 -13.39 -0.17 -7.63
CA ASP A 62 -14.30 0.56 -6.75
C ASP A 62 -13.53 1.20 -5.57
N ALA A 63 -13.85 2.46 -5.27
CA ALA A 63 -13.22 3.15 -4.15
C ALA A 63 -13.53 2.48 -2.80
N GLY A 64 -14.70 1.86 -2.65
CA GLY A 64 -15.07 1.11 -1.46
C GLY A 64 -14.18 -0.11 -1.23
N ASP A 65 -13.84 -0.85 -2.29
CA ASP A 65 -12.92 -1.99 -2.22
C ASP A 65 -11.51 -1.56 -1.79
N ILE A 66 -11.02 -0.44 -2.35
CA ILE A 66 -9.71 0.14 -1.97
C ILE A 66 -9.73 0.57 -0.50
N ALA A 67 -10.75 1.33 -0.10
CA ALA A 67 -10.89 1.81 1.28
C ALA A 67 -10.96 0.65 2.28
N TYR A 68 -11.74 -0.39 1.94
CA TYR A 68 -11.85 -1.59 2.77
C TYR A 68 -10.51 -2.32 2.91
N ALA A 69 -9.77 -2.50 1.80
CA ALA A 69 -8.46 -3.15 1.85
C ALA A 69 -7.48 -2.37 2.74
N ILE A 70 -7.39 -1.05 2.58
CA ILE A 70 -6.52 -0.18 3.40
C ILE A 70 -6.93 -0.26 4.87
N ALA A 71 -8.21 -0.08 5.20
CA ALA A 71 -8.69 -0.13 6.59
C ALA A 71 -8.41 -1.48 7.26
N ARG A 72 -8.48 -2.59 6.49
CA ARG A 72 -8.26 -3.94 7.00
C ARG A 72 -6.79 -4.27 7.24
N TRP A 73 -5.92 -3.90 6.31
CA TRP A 73 -4.53 -4.36 6.30
C TRP A 73 -3.52 -3.29 6.73
N GLU A 74 -3.90 -2.02 6.69
CA GLU A 74 -3.09 -0.88 7.15
C GLU A 74 -3.84 -0.04 8.18
N PRO A 75 -4.11 -0.57 9.39
CA PRO A 75 -4.86 0.15 10.44
C PRO A 75 -4.15 1.41 10.96
N ARG A 76 -2.92 1.68 10.49
CA ARG A 76 -2.16 2.89 10.80
C ARG A 76 -2.56 4.07 9.93
N VAL A 77 -3.10 3.81 8.74
CA VAL A 77 -3.70 4.83 7.88
C VAL A 77 -5.11 5.09 8.39
N GLN A 78 -5.51 6.36 8.51
CA GLN A 78 -6.77 6.78 9.11
C GLN A 78 -7.51 7.73 8.16
N GLU A 79 -8.75 8.05 8.47
CA GLU A 79 -9.45 9.13 7.76
C GLU A 79 -8.79 10.49 8.05
N PRO A 80 -8.73 11.41 7.06
CA PRO A 80 -9.36 11.33 5.73
C PRO A 80 -8.52 10.64 4.65
N ASP A 81 -7.32 10.13 4.99
CA ASP A 81 -6.37 9.61 4.00
C ASP A 81 -6.88 8.36 3.30
N ILE A 82 -7.59 7.47 4.01
CA ILE A 82 -8.20 6.27 3.41
C ILE A 82 -9.13 6.68 2.27
N THR A 83 -10.07 7.59 2.55
CA THR A 83 -11.01 8.10 1.55
C THR A 83 -10.29 8.78 0.39
N ALA A 84 -9.31 9.66 0.69
CA ALA A 84 -8.58 10.39 -0.34
C ALA A 84 -7.79 9.47 -1.28
N ILE A 85 -7.12 8.44 -0.74
CA ILE A 85 -6.40 7.44 -1.54
C ILE A 85 -7.38 6.67 -2.41
N ALA A 86 -8.47 6.18 -1.82
CA ALA A 86 -9.47 5.39 -2.53
C ALA A 86 -10.11 6.15 -3.69
N THR A 87 -10.55 7.40 -3.48
CA THR A 87 -11.15 8.22 -4.55
C THR A 87 -10.14 8.52 -5.66
N THR A 88 -8.92 8.90 -5.29
CA THR A 88 -7.87 9.26 -6.25
C THR A 88 -7.51 8.09 -7.16
N LEU A 89 -7.42 6.88 -6.61
CA LEU A 89 -7.10 5.68 -7.38
C LEU A 89 -8.30 5.20 -8.23
N ALA A 90 -9.52 5.31 -7.71
CA ALA A 90 -10.73 5.01 -8.49
C ALA A 90 -10.91 5.98 -9.69
N ASP A 91 -10.44 7.22 -9.57
CA ASP A 91 -10.38 8.21 -10.65
C ASP A 91 -9.26 7.92 -11.70
N GLY A 92 -8.51 6.82 -11.53
CA GLY A 92 -7.49 6.36 -12.47
C GLY A 92 -6.09 6.90 -12.21
N ALA A 93 -5.83 7.48 -11.04
CA ALA A 93 -4.47 7.88 -10.67
C ALA A 93 -3.57 6.65 -10.46
N PRO A 94 -2.27 6.73 -10.79
CA PRO A 94 -1.35 5.63 -10.56
C PRO A 94 -1.00 5.49 -9.07
N LEU A 95 -0.66 4.27 -8.62
CA LEU A 95 -0.25 3.98 -7.24
C LEU A 95 0.93 4.84 -6.73
N SER A 96 1.75 5.37 -7.64
CA SER A 96 2.86 6.28 -7.30
C SER A 96 2.38 7.61 -6.70
N THR A 97 1.11 7.99 -6.90
CA THR A 97 0.51 9.21 -6.34
C THR A 97 0.05 9.06 -4.89
N ILE A 98 0.04 7.84 -4.34
CA ILE A 98 -0.37 7.61 -2.94
C ILE A 98 0.53 8.43 -2.01
N THR A 99 -0.12 9.20 -1.15
CA THR A 99 0.49 9.96 -0.06
C THR A 99 -0.32 9.71 1.21
N VAL A 100 0.35 9.74 2.36
CA VAL A 100 -0.25 9.58 3.70
C VAL A 100 0.25 10.73 4.56
N ILE A 101 -0.64 11.34 5.35
CA ILE A 101 -0.33 12.47 6.22
C ILE A 101 -0.55 12.00 7.67
N ILE A 102 0.52 12.00 8.45
CA ILE A 102 0.54 11.62 9.87
C ILE A 102 0.57 12.84 10.79
#